data_AF-A0A813X3K4-F1
#
_entry.id   AF-A0A813X3K4-F1
#
_cell.length_a   1.000
_cell.length_b   1.000
_cell.length_c   1.000
_cell.angle_alpha   90.00
_cell.angle_beta   90.00
_cell.angle_gamma   90.00
#
_symmetry.space_group_name_H-M   'P 1'
#
loop_
_entity.id
_entity.type
_entity.pdbx_description
1 polymer ?
#
loop_
_entity_poly.entity_id
_entity_poly.type
_entity_poly.pdbx_seq_one_letter_code
_entity_poly.pdbx_strand_id
1 'polypeptide(L)'
;MSPLRVWLEHSISPLIHVQSQLVNRALLNYFFDELKLLYHLNNLRSYYFLATGRFGLAFCSELSQLLLTNDDARIIYRVNSMRQILYTSLDQAGELDNLIDILQLTAKINIPNSISLLDSTLLDYFDLNYTIQWPLNIVISQDMLEKYKIIFRFLLRILIVKQVLNEIWIILKSCKQQNSTLSKLHQYRHQMQHFMTVLISYITNQVIQIAWTEFMHKIQRAKHINEIAAAHNEYLDRTMLNCLLTPNAAPILNEVNRVLTLIIRFRCQLKTFSWILNANYTDPSDTSVQALRTTFEKYHIAVLSLFKVLSKLVEKGYKTSLSDLLIRLNHNGYYDQITTFSTR
;
A
#
# COMPACT_ATOMS: atom_id res chain seq x y z
N MET A 1 2.19 -45.55 40.00
CA MET A 1 3.40 -45.09 39.30
C MET A 1 4.54 -45.06 40.32
N SER A 2 5.66 -45.74 40.06
CA SER A 2 6.75 -45.82 41.03
C SER A 2 7.37 -44.43 41.26
N PRO A 3 7.60 -44.02 42.53
CA PRO A 3 8.12 -42.68 42.85
C PRO A 3 9.48 -42.42 42.16
N LEU A 4 10.32 -43.45 42.04
CA LEU A 4 11.61 -43.37 41.35
C LEU A 4 11.50 -42.89 39.89
N ARG A 5 10.45 -43.29 39.17
CA ARG A 5 10.26 -42.92 37.76
C ARG A 5 9.97 -41.42 37.61
N VAL A 6 9.18 -40.85 38.53
CA VAL A 6 8.88 -39.41 38.56
C VAL A 6 10.14 -38.61 38.90
N TRP A 7 10.95 -39.09 39.85
CA TRP A 7 12.22 -38.46 40.19
C TRP A 7 13.27 -38.54 39.07
N LEU A 8 13.27 -39.62 38.28
CA LEU A 8 14.12 -39.77 37.09
C LEU A 8 13.68 -38.82 35.95
N GLU A 9 12.38 -38.66 35.73
CA GLU A 9 11.87 -37.67 34.78
C GLU A 9 12.21 -36.24 35.24
N HIS A 10 12.12 -35.96 36.54
CA HIS A 10 12.46 -34.65 37.09
C HIS A 10 13.96 -34.37 37.11
N SER A 11 14.84 -35.37 37.11
CA SER A 11 16.29 -35.17 37.03
C SER A 11 16.79 -34.98 35.60
N ILE A 12 16.17 -35.64 34.62
CA ILE A 12 16.56 -35.53 33.20
C ILE A 12 15.98 -34.27 32.54
N SER A 13 14.74 -33.89 32.88
CA SER A 13 14.06 -32.70 32.33
C SER A 13 14.89 -31.40 32.39
N PRO A 14 15.53 -31.01 33.51
CA PRO A 14 16.33 -29.79 33.56
C PRO A 14 17.57 -29.87 32.66
N LEU A 15 18.18 -31.05 32.49
CA LEU A 15 19.33 -31.23 31.61
C LEU A 15 18.95 -30.99 30.14
N ILE A 16 17.81 -31.54 29.71
CA ILE A 16 17.25 -31.31 28.37
C ILE A 16 16.89 -29.83 28.20
N HIS A 17 16.31 -29.20 29.22
CA HIS A 17 15.93 -27.80 29.17
C HIS A 17 17.15 -26.88 29.00
N VAL A 18 18.22 -27.11 29.76
CA VAL A 18 19.48 -26.35 29.64
C VAL A 18 20.09 -26.53 28.25
N GLN A 19 20.16 -27.78 27.75
CA GLN A 19 20.69 -28.04 26.42
C GLN A 19 19.86 -27.35 25.32
N SER A 20 18.53 -27.41 25.43
CA SER A 20 17.63 -26.72 24.52
C SER A 20 17.86 -25.21 24.54
N GLN A 21 18.00 -24.58 25.72
CA GLN A 21 18.28 -23.15 25.81
C GLN A 21 19.61 -22.75 25.16
N LEU A 22 20.66 -23.55 25.33
CA LEU A 22 21.96 -23.29 24.71
C LEU A 22 21.88 -23.38 23.18
N VAL A 23 21.24 -24.44 22.66
CA VAL A 23 21.03 -24.62 21.22
C VAL A 23 20.19 -23.46 20.65
N ASN A 24 19.11 -23.08 21.32
CA ASN A 24 18.27 -21.97 20.88
C ASN A 24 19.03 -20.64 20.84
N ARG A 25 19.85 -20.34 21.85
CA ARG A 25 20.67 -19.13 21.86
C ARG A 25 21.71 -19.13 20.73
N ALA A 26 22.39 -20.26 20.53
CA ALA A 26 23.36 -20.40 19.44
C ALA A 26 22.70 -20.21 18.07
N LEU A 27 21.52 -20.82 17.87
CA LEU A 27 20.74 -20.65 16.64
C LEU A 27 20.30 -19.19 16.45
N LEU A 28 19.79 -18.52 17.49
CA LEU A 28 19.40 -17.12 17.36
C LEU A 28 20.59 -16.23 16.97
N ASN A 29 21.74 -16.40 17.61
CA ASN A 29 22.94 -15.65 17.26
C ASN A 29 23.37 -15.92 15.81
N TYR A 30 23.35 -17.18 15.37
CA TYR A 30 23.63 -17.54 13.97
C TYR A 30 22.69 -16.82 12.99
N PHE A 31 21.39 -16.77 13.28
CA PHE A 31 20.41 -16.10 12.42
C PHE A 31 20.54 -14.57 12.42
N PHE A 32 20.88 -13.95 13.56
CA PHE A 32 21.01 -12.50 13.66
C PHE A 32 22.36 -11.99 13.13
N ASP A 33 23.46 -12.65 13.48
CA ASP A 33 24.81 -12.15 13.21
C ASP A 33 25.32 -12.63 11.85
N GLU A 34 25.25 -13.94 11.58
CA GLU A 34 25.76 -14.50 10.31
C GLU A 34 24.79 -14.31 9.16
N LEU A 35 23.52 -14.66 9.37
CA LEU A 35 22.49 -14.57 8.32
C LEU A 35 21.81 -13.20 8.21
N LYS A 36 22.14 -12.26 9.10
CA LYS A 36 21.62 -10.88 9.11
C LYS A 36 20.09 -10.81 8.96
N LEU A 37 19.36 -11.64 9.70
CA LEU A 37 17.89 -11.74 9.59
C LEU A 37 17.18 -10.38 9.68
N LEU A 38 17.61 -9.50 10.59
CA LEU A 38 17.04 -8.15 10.74
C LEU A 38 17.21 -7.28 9.48
N TYR A 39 18.33 -7.43 8.77
CA TYR A 39 18.56 -6.73 7.51
C TYR A 39 17.56 -7.17 6.46
N HIS A 40 17.35 -8.49 6.30
CA HIS A 40 16.36 -9.03 5.38
C HIS A 40 14.93 -8.61 5.73
N LEU A 41 14.54 -8.65 7.01
CA LEU A 41 13.22 -8.19 7.45
C LEU A 41 13.00 -6.70 7.20
N ASN A 42 14.02 -5.86 7.43
CA ASN A 42 13.93 -4.44 7.16
C ASN A 42 13.88 -4.14 5.65
N ASN A 43 14.58 -4.91 4.83
CA ASN A 43 14.51 -4.83 3.36
C ASN A 43 13.11 -5.21 2.88
N LEU A 44 12.56 -6.32 3.35
CA LEU A 44 11.19 -6.73 3.01
C LEU A 44 10.20 -5.60 3.32
N ARG A 45 10.27 -5.01 4.51
CA ARG A 45 9.46 -3.83 4.86
C ARG A 45 9.71 -2.66 3.92
N SER A 46 10.96 -2.32 3.66
CA SER A 46 11.34 -1.16 2.86
C SER A 46 10.83 -1.24 1.43
N TYR A 47 11.01 -2.37 0.76
CA TYR A 47 10.63 -2.54 -0.65
C TYR A 47 9.16 -2.93 -0.83
N TYR A 48 8.63 -3.89 -0.06
CA TYR A 48 7.21 -4.28 -0.22
C TYR A 48 6.26 -3.22 0.32
N PHE A 49 6.61 -2.51 1.40
CA PHE A 49 5.74 -1.45 1.91
C PHE A 49 6.08 -0.08 1.34
N LEU A 50 7.06 -0.01 0.43
CA LEU A 50 7.53 1.22 -0.20
C LEU A 50 7.85 2.31 0.84
N ALA A 51 8.35 1.87 2.01
CA ALA A 51 8.61 2.71 3.16
C ALA A 51 9.91 3.52 3.00
N THR A 52 10.83 3.05 2.14
CA THR A 52 12.00 3.83 1.73
C THR A 52 11.55 4.95 0.80
N GLY A 53 11.48 6.17 1.34
CA GLY A 53 10.97 7.34 0.62
C GLY A 53 11.68 7.58 -0.72
N ARG A 54 12.97 7.25 -0.86
CA ARG A 54 13.72 7.43 -2.12
C ARG A 54 13.33 6.39 -3.17
N PHE A 55 13.49 5.11 -2.85
CA PHE A 55 13.12 4.02 -3.74
C PHE A 55 11.63 4.07 -4.10
N GLY A 56 10.75 4.20 -3.10
CA GLY A 56 9.30 4.19 -3.34
C GLY A 56 8.84 5.34 -4.23
N LEU A 57 9.39 6.55 -4.06
CA LEU A 57 9.07 7.69 -4.94
C LEU A 57 9.63 7.49 -6.35
N ALA A 58 10.89 7.10 -6.48
CA ALA A 58 11.53 6.82 -7.76
C ALA A 58 10.76 5.75 -8.54
N PHE A 59 10.53 4.59 -7.90
CA PHE A 59 9.79 3.48 -8.46
C PHE A 59 8.39 3.88 -8.91
N CYS A 60 7.63 4.58 -8.06
CA CYS A 60 6.29 5.04 -8.43
C CYS A 60 6.33 6.09 -9.54
N SER A 61 7.34 6.96 -9.58
CA SER A 61 7.47 7.99 -10.62
C SER A 61 7.75 7.37 -11.99
N GLU A 62 8.72 6.45 -12.08
CA GLU A 62 9.07 5.74 -13.31
C GLU A 62 7.89 4.89 -13.82
N LEU A 63 7.24 4.14 -12.92
CA LEU A 63 6.08 3.33 -13.26
C LEU A 63 4.92 4.22 -13.71
N SER A 64 4.67 5.33 -13.00
CA SER A 64 3.63 6.29 -13.38
C SER A 64 3.91 6.89 -14.76
N GLN A 65 5.14 7.33 -15.04
CA GLN A 65 5.51 7.91 -16.33
C GLN A 65 5.22 6.92 -17.46
N LEU A 66 5.63 5.66 -17.30
CA LEU A 66 5.37 4.61 -18.30
C LEU A 66 3.89 4.27 -18.48
N LEU A 67 3.09 4.31 -17.42
CA LEU A 67 1.63 4.18 -17.50
C LEU A 67 0.99 5.36 -18.22
N LEU A 68 1.56 6.56 -18.08
CA LEU A 68 0.92 7.81 -18.46
C LEU A 68 1.32 8.26 -19.86
N THR A 69 2.43 7.73 -20.38
CA THR A 69 2.93 7.92 -21.76
C THR A 69 2.43 6.86 -22.74
N ASN A 70 2.25 5.61 -22.32
CA ASN A 70 1.91 4.50 -23.21
C ASN A 70 0.44 4.11 -23.08
N ASP A 71 -0.30 4.18 -24.18
CA ASP A 71 -1.69 3.69 -24.23
C ASP A 71 -1.75 2.15 -24.19
N ASP A 72 -0.68 1.47 -24.61
CA ASP A 72 -0.56 0.01 -24.54
C ASP A 72 0.10 -0.46 -23.23
N ALA A 73 -0.72 -0.93 -22.29
CA ALA A 73 -0.27 -1.51 -21.02
C ALA A 73 0.71 -2.70 -21.18
N ARG A 74 0.77 -3.33 -22.36
CA ARG A 74 1.66 -4.48 -22.65
C ARG A 74 3.14 -4.14 -22.60
N ILE A 75 3.52 -2.91 -22.96
CA ILE A 75 4.92 -2.48 -22.96
C ILE A 75 5.48 -2.49 -21.54
N ILE A 76 4.62 -2.22 -20.56
CA ILE A 76 4.97 -2.13 -19.15
C ILE A 76 5.26 -3.52 -18.57
N TYR A 77 4.51 -4.54 -18.96
CA TYR A 77 4.70 -5.92 -18.49
C TYR A 77 5.86 -6.67 -19.16
N ARG A 78 6.54 -6.07 -20.15
CA ARG A 78 7.75 -6.67 -20.70
C ARG A 78 8.79 -6.77 -19.60
N VAL A 79 9.41 -7.95 -19.48
CA VAL A 79 10.43 -8.25 -18.45
C VAL A 79 11.54 -7.20 -18.45
N ASN A 80 11.95 -6.71 -19.62
CA ASN A 80 13.01 -5.71 -19.74
C ASN A 80 12.59 -4.34 -19.17
N SER A 81 11.37 -3.87 -19.46
CA SER A 81 10.84 -2.61 -18.92
C SER A 81 10.74 -2.69 -17.40
N MET A 82 10.21 -3.79 -16.87
CA MET A 82 10.07 -4.00 -15.42
C MET A 82 11.42 -4.06 -14.70
N ARG A 83 12.40 -4.75 -15.29
CA ARG A 83 13.78 -4.74 -14.78
C ARG A 83 14.39 -3.35 -14.83
N GLN A 84 14.20 -2.61 -15.92
CA GLN A 84 14.72 -1.24 -16.05
C GLN A 84 14.11 -0.29 -15.00
N ILE A 85 12.81 -0.36 -14.75
CA ILE A 85 12.14 0.44 -13.69
C ILE A 85 12.76 0.11 -12.33
N LEU A 86 12.96 -1.18 -12.03
CA LEU A 86 13.55 -1.60 -10.78
C LEU A 86 15.01 -1.14 -10.67
N TYR A 87 15.82 -1.27 -11.71
CA TYR A 87 17.22 -0.84 -11.67
C TYR A 87 17.37 0.67 -11.55
N THR A 88 16.63 1.45 -12.34
CA THR A 88 16.68 2.92 -12.26
C THR A 88 16.22 3.42 -10.89
N SER A 89 15.19 2.81 -10.30
CA SER A 89 14.73 3.17 -8.96
C SER A 89 15.69 2.74 -7.85
N LEU A 90 16.38 1.60 -7.98
CA LEU A 90 17.44 1.20 -7.05
C LEU A 90 18.70 2.07 -7.18
N ASP A 91 19.03 2.53 -8.39
CA ASP A 91 20.18 3.40 -8.65
C ASP A 91 19.98 4.77 -7.99
N GLN A 92 18.79 5.34 -8.18
CA GLN A 92 18.38 6.59 -7.52
C GLN A 92 18.33 6.46 -5.98
N ALA A 93 18.12 5.25 -5.47
CA ALA A 93 18.18 4.97 -4.03
C ALA A 93 19.62 4.78 -3.51
N GLY A 94 20.58 4.46 -4.38
CA GLY A 94 21.98 4.20 -4.04
C GLY A 94 22.23 2.80 -3.45
N GLU A 95 21.34 1.83 -3.72
CA GLU A 95 21.36 0.49 -3.09
C GLU A 95 21.49 -0.65 -4.12
N LEU A 96 21.96 -0.34 -5.33
CA LEU A 96 22.03 -1.28 -6.47
C LEU A 96 22.79 -2.57 -6.08
N ASP A 97 24.04 -2.43 -5.62
CA ASP A 97 25.00 -3.55 -5.54
C ASP A 97 24.58 -4.71 -4.62
N ASN A 98 23.76 -4.44 -3.60
CA ASN A 98 23.38 -5.46 -2.61
C ASN A 98 22.09 -6.20 -2.96
N LEU A 99 21.30 -5.70 -3.90
CA LEU A 99 19.88 -6.10 -4.04
C LEU A 99 19.44 -6.46 -5.45
N ILE A 100 20.26 -6.19 -6.47
CA ILE A 100 20.02 -6.59 -7.86
C ILE A 100 19.67 -8.08 -7.99
N ASP A 101 20.40 -8.94 -7.28
CA ASP A 101 20.20 -10.40 -7.38
C ASP A 101 19.04 -10.90 -6.51
N ILE A 102 18.64 -10.10 -5.52
CA ILE A 102 17.66 -10.48 -4.50
C ILE A 102 16.24 -10.04 -4.89
N LEU A 103 16.10 -8.87 -5.51
CA LEU A 103 14.84 -8.25 -5.86
C LEU A 103 14.55 -8.38 -7.35
N GLN A 104 13.46 -9.06 -7.68
CA GLN A 104 13.01 -9.21 -9.06
C GLN A 104 11.56 -8.76 -9.20
N LEU A 105 11.29 -7.88 -10.16
CA LEU A 105 9.93 -7.50 -10.50
C LEU A 105 9.42 -8.38 -11.64
N THR A 106 8.32 -9.07 -11.39
CA THR A 106 7.69 -10.02 -12.31
C THR A 106 6.23 -9.65 -12.52
N ALA A 107 5.67 -10.12 -13.63
CA ALA A 107 4.25 -10.00 -13.90
C ALA A 107 3.60 -11.37 -13.77
N LYS A 108 2.37 -11.41 -13.27
CA LYS A 108 1.57 -12.64 -13.28
C LYS A 108 1.37 -13.13 -14.72
N ILE A 109 1.40 -14.45 -14.89
CA ILE A 109 1.44 -15.16 -16.18
C ILE A 109 0.19 -14.89 -17.05
N ASN A 110 -0.93 -14.45 -16.45
CA ASN A 110 -2.22 -14.33 -17.13
C ASN A 110 -2.67 -12.87 -17.28
N ILE A 111 -2.03 -12.13 -18.19
CA ILE A 111 -2.33 -10.73 -18.50
C ILE A 111 -3.44 -10.70 -19.59
N PRO A 112 -4.63 -10.14 -19.33
CA PRO A 112 -5.68 -10.05 -20.33
C PRO A 112 -5.29 -9.12 -21.50
N ASN A 113 -5.82 -9.42 -22.69
CA ASN A 113 -5.40 -8.80 -23.95
C ASN A 113 -5.74 -7.30 -24.11
N SER A 114 -6.67 -6.77 -23.32
CA SER A 114 -7.06 -5.36 -23.29
C SER A 114 -7.16 -4.88 -21.84
N ILE A 115 -6.09 -4.30 -21.30
CA ILE A 115 -6.12 -3.65 -19.98
C ILE A 115 -6.22 -2.15 -20.24
N SER A 116 -7.33 -1.54 -19.84
CA SER A 116 -7.46 -0.08 -19.88
C SER A 116 -6.68 0.54 -18.72
N LEU A 117 -6.09 1.72 -18.92
CA LEU A 117 -5.49 2.52 -17.83
C LEU A 117 -6.50 2.88 -16.72
N LEU A 118 -7.79 2.77 -17.01
CA LEU A 118 -8.90 3.02 -16.09
C LEU A 118 -9.23 1.79 -15.23
N ASP A 119 -8.74 0.61 -15.60
CA ASP A 119 -9.00 -0.60 -14.84
C ASP A 119 -8.09 -0.65 -13.62
N SER A 120 -8.71 -0.61 -12.44
CA SER A 120 -8.05 -0.78 -11.14
C SER A 120 -7.15 -2.03 -11.11
N THR A 121 -7.41 -3.01 -11.98
CA THR A 121 -6.73 -4.31 -12.05
C THR A 121 -5.35 -4.28 -12.69
N LEU A 122 -4.95 -3.21 -13.39
CA LEU A 122 -3.63 -3.13 -14.03
C LEU A 122 -2.51 -3.37 -13.00
N LEU A 123 -2.63 -2.75 -11.83
CA LEU A 123 -1.60 -2.87 -10.80
C LEU A 123 -1.61 -4.21 -10.07
N ASP A 124 -2.64 -5.04 -10.25
CA ASP A 124 -2.76 -6.33 -9.58
C ASP A 124 -1.86 -7.41 -10.20
N TYR A 125 -1.31 -7.16 -11.38
CA TYR A 125 -0.43 -8.08 -12.10
C TYR A 125 1.05 -7.92 -11.74
N PHE A 126 1.44 -6.84 -11.05
CA PHE A 126 2.82 -6.65 -10.60
C PHE A 126 3.11 -7.48 -9.35
N ASP A 127 4.20 -8.22 -9.40
CA ASP A 127 4.74 -8.98 -8.29
C ASP A 127 6.22 -8.70 -8.09
N LEU A 128 6.52 -8.11 -6.95
CA LEU A 128 7.87 -8.00 -6.44
C LEU A 128 8.21 -9.34 -5.76
N ASN A 129 9.27 -9.98 -6.24
CA ASN A 129 9.80 -11.23 -5.72
C ASN A 129 11.10 -10.96 -5.00
N TYR A 130 11.20 -11.43 -3.76
CA TYR A 130 12.41 -11.38 -2.96
C TYR A 130 12.95 -12.80 -2.82
N THR A 131 14.13 -13.08 -3.37
CA THR A 131 14.75 -14.40 -3.31
C THR A 131 15.39 -14.62 -1.94
N ILE A 132 15.00 -15.70 -1.26
CA ILE A 132 15.50 -16.02 0.09
C ILE A 132 16.21 -17.36 0.01
N GLN A 133 17.49 -17.34 0.38
CA GLN A 133 18.28 -18.56 0.47
C GLN A 133 18.00 -19.31 1.77
N TRP A 134 18.17 -20.63 1.72
CA TRP A 134 18.21 -21.43 2.94
C TRP A 134 19.39 -20.98 3.81
N PRO A 135 19.24 -20.85 5.14
CA PRO A 135 18.12 -21.31 5.97
C PRO A 135 17.12 -20.21 6.39
N LEU A 136 17.22 -18.99 5.84
CA LEU A 136 16.32 -17.87 6.20
C LEU A 136 14.85 -18.14 5.84
N ASN A 137 14.60 -19.03 4.89
CA ASN A 137 13.27 -19.48 4.49
C ASN A 137 12.47 -20.19 5.62
N ILE A 138 13.15 -20.66 6.67
CA ILE A 138 12.51 -21.24 7.86
C ILE A 138 11.69 -20.16 8.60
N VAL A 139 12.22 -18.93 8.67
CA VAL A 139 11.53 -17.80 9.30
C VAL A 139 10.64 -17.08 8.29
N ILE A 140 11.17 -16.84 7.08
CA ILE A 140 10.45 -16.12 6.03
C ILE A 140 9.93 -17.14 5.02
N SER A 141 8.77 -17.71 5.33
CA SER A 141 8.13 -18.72 4.48
C SER A 141 7.55 -18.10 3.20
N GLN A 142 7.32 -18.94 2.18
CA GLN A 142 6.71 -18.51 0.92
C GLN A 142 5.31 -17.90 1.13
N ASP A 143 4.51 -18.47 2.04
CA ASP A 143 3.19 -17.95 2.40
C ASP A 143 3.26 -16.50 2.91
N MET A 144 4.35 -16.15 3.60
CA MET A 144 4.55 -14.80 4.11
C MET A 144 4.89 -13.82 2.99
N LEU A 145 5.68 -14.26 2.00
CA LEU A 145 5.99 -13.47 0.81
C LEU A 145 4.74 -13.20 -0.04
N GLU A 146 3.81 -14.15 -0.12
CA GLU A 146 2.52 -13.92 -0.80
C GLU A 146 1.69 -12.84 -0.07
N LYS A 147 1.66 -12.84 1.26
CA LYS A 147 1.02 -11.75 2.03
C LYS A 147 1.68 -10.40 1.76
N TYR A 148 3.02 -10.35 1.70
CA TYR A 148 3.76 -9.14 1.32
C TYR A 148 3.37 -8.63 -0.07
N LYS A 149 3.25 -9.52 -1.08
CA LYS A 149 2.82 -9.16 -2.44
C LYS A 149 1.43 -8.54 -2.46
N ILE A 150 0.48 -9.10 -1.70
CA ILE A 150 -0.88 -8.55 -1.59
C ILE A 150 -0.85 -7.12 -1.02
N ILE A 151 -0.10 -6.91 0.06
CA ILE A 151 0.04 -5.58 0.68
C ILE A 151 0.74 -4.61 -0.28
N PHE A 152 1.80 -5.05 -0.96
CA PHE A 152 2.55 -4.23 -1.92
C PHE A 152 1.67 -3.70 -3.03
N ARG A 153 0.85 -4.55 -3.68
CA ARG A 153 -0.04 -4.11 -4.77
C ARG A 153 -1.04 -3.07 -4.30
N PHE A 154 -1.60 -3.25 -3.10
CA PHE A 154 -2.51 -2.28 -2.51
C PHE A 154 -1.84 -0.92 -2.26
N LEU A 155 -0.64 -0.92 -1.65
CA LEU A 155 0.12 0.31 -1.39
C LEU A 155 0.57 0.97 -2.69
N LEU A 156 1.02 0.19 -3.66
CA LEU A 156 1.43 0.67 -4.97
C LEU A 156 0.28 1.41 -5.67
N ARG A 157 -0.94 0.89 -5.61
CA ARG A 157 -2.13 1.56 -6.15
C ARG A 157 -2.35 2.92 -5.52
N ILE A 158 -2.28 3.02 -4.20
CA ILE A 158 -2.47 4.28 -3.48
C ILE A 158 -1.37 5.29 -3.86
N LEU A 159 -0.12 4.85 -3.94
CA LEU A 159 1.02 5.71 -4.26
C LEU A 159 1.00 6.18 -5.72
N ILE A 160 0.57 5.34 -6.67
CA ILE A 160 0.38 5.76 -8.06
C ILE A 160 -0.71 6.81 -8.17
N VAL A 161 -1.85 6.65 -7.47
CA VAL A 161 -2.91 7.67 -7.46
C VAL A 161 -2.41 9.00 -6.86
N LYS A 162 -1.52 8.97 -5.87
CA LYS A 162 -0.84 10.17 -5.39
C LYS A 162 0.01 10.84 -6.48
N GLN A 163 0.75 10.08 -7.28
CA GLN A 163 1.50 10.64 -8.41
C GLN A 163 0.59 11.21 -9.50
N VAL A 164 -0.53 10.55 -9.78
CA VAL A 164 -1.56 11.05 -10.71
C VAL A 164 -2.12 12.39 -10.27
N LEU A 165 -2.32 12.62 -8.96
CA LEU A 165 -2.73 13.94 -8.44
C LEU A 165 -1.65 15.01 -8.60
N ASN A 166 -0.36 14.63 -8.52
CA ASN A 166 0.74 15.55 -8.82
C ASN A 166 0.72 15.94 -10.31
N GLU A 167 0.48 15.01 -11.22
CA GLU A 167 0.31 15.33 -12.64
C GLU A 167 -0.87 16.27 -12.89
N ILE A 168 -2.03 16.01 -12.26
CA ILE A 168 -3.19 16.90 -12.35
C ILE A 168 -2.79 18.33 -11.92
N TRP A 169 -1.99 18.47 -10.87
CA TRP A 169 -1.48 19.78 -10.45
C TRP A 169 -0.59 20.43 -11.52
N ILE A 170 0.32 19.66 -12.14
CA ILE A 170 1.19 20.17 -13.22
C ILE A 170 0.35 20.66 -14.40
N ILE A 171 -0.65 19.88 -14.84
CA ILE A 171 -1.53 20.25 -15.96
C ILE A 171 -2.36 21.49 -15.63
N LEU A 172 -2.93 21.58 -14.42
CA LEU A 172 -3.70 22.76 -14.03
C LEU A 172 -2.80 24.00 -13.90
N LYS A 173 -1.55 23.84 -13.45
CA LYS A 173 -0.59 24.94 -13.33
C LYS A 173 -0.08 25.44 -14.69
N SER A 174 0.00 24.59 -15.71
CA SER A 174 0.44 24.98 -17.05
C SER A 174 -0.59 25.82 -17.81
N CYS A 175 -1.85 25.81 -17.35
CA CYS A 175 -2.91 26.67 -17.88
C CYS A 175 -2.65 28.12 -17.49
N LYS A 176 -2.43 29.00 -18.48
CA LYS A 176 -2.03 30.40 -18.26
C LYS A 176 -3.17 31.33 -17.82
N GLN A 177 -4.43 30.91 -18.03
CA GLN A 177 -5.60 31.77 -17.79
C GLN A 177 -6.31 31.41 -16.49
N GLN A 178 -6.58 32.43 -15.67
CA GLN A 178 -7.32 32.30 -14.43
C GLN A 178 -8.82 32.47 -14.71
N ASN A 179 -9.52 31.35 -14.89
CA ASN A 179 -10.97 31.31 -15.06
C ASN A 179 -11.66 30.73 -13.81
N SER A 180 -12.94 31.06 -13.62
CA SER A 180 -13.75 30.54 -12.51
C SER A 180 -13.86 28.99 -12.53
N THR A 181 -13.81 28.40 -13.72
CA THR A 181 -13.76 26.94 -13.95
C THR A 181 -12.45 26.34 -13.44
N LEU A 182 -11.31 26.95 -13.76
CA LEU A 182 -9.99 26.52 -13.30
C LEU A 182 -9.87 26.59 -11.77
N SER A 183 -10.42 27.64 -11.15
CA SER A 183 -10.51 27.76 -9.68
C SER A 183 -11.30 26.59 -9.06
N LYS A 184 -12.43 26.20 -9.66
CA LYS A 184 -13.22 25.03 -9.23
C LYS A 184 -12.45 23.71 -9.40
N LEU A 185 -11.73 23.54 -10.51
CA LEU A 185 -10.89 22.35 -10.72
C LEU A 185 -9.76 22.24 -9.69
N HIS A 186 -9.13 23.37 -9.32
CA HIS A 186 -8.17 23.40 -8.23
C HIS A 186 -8.78 23.00 -6.88
N GLN A 187 -10.02 23.44 -6.61
CA GLN A 187 -10.76 23.04 -5.42
C GLN A 187 -11.04 21.53 -5.42
N TYR A 188 -11.52 20.98 -6.53
CA TYR A 188 -11.76 19.54 -6.68
C TYR A 188 -10.50 18.71 -6.42
N ARG A 189 -9.38 19.10 -7.06
CA ARG A 189 -8.07 18.48 -6.84
C ARG A 189 -7.64 18.58 -5.37
N HIS A 190 -7.83 19.73 -4.73
CA HIS A 190 -7.42 19.91 -3.34
C HIS A 190 -8.19 18.95 -2.40
N GLN A 191 -9.48 18.74 -2.63
CA GLN A 191 -10.27 17.77 -1.87
C GLN A 191 -9.81 16.32 -2.09
N MET A 192 -9.52 15.94 -3.34
CA MET A 192 -8.94 14.62 -3.65
C MET A 192 -7.57 14.43 -3.00
N GLN A 193 -6.72 15.45 -3.04
CA GLN A 193 -5.39 15.44 -2.40
C GLN A 193 -5.50 15.29 -0.89
N HIS A 194 -6.43 15.99 -0.25
CA HIS A 194 -6.65 15.88 1.18
C HIS A 194 -7.03 14.44 1.57
N PHE A 195 -8.01 13.84 0.88
CA PHE A 195 -8.40 12.45 1.11
C PHE A 195 -7.21 11.49 0.99
N MET A 196 -6.43 11.60 -0.10
CA MET A 196 -5.26 10.74 -0.32
C MET A 196 -4.18 10.94 0.75
N THR A 197 -3.95 12.17 1.18
CA THR A 197 -2.95 12.47 2.23
C THR A 197 -3.36 11.87 3.57
N VAL A 198 -4.64 11.96 3.92
CA VAL A 198 -5.19 11.35 5.14
C VAL A 198 -5.10 9.82 5.08
N LEU A 199 -5.51 9.22 3.97
CA LEU A 199 -5.45 7.77 3.76
C LEU A 199 -4.01 7.23 3.87
N ILE A 200 -3.06 7.87 3.19
CA ILE A 200 -1.65 7.46 3.23
C ILE A 200 -1.07 7.65 4.63
N SER A 201 -1.38 8.76 5.29
CA SER A 201 -0.93 9.02 6.67
C SER A 201 -1.47 7.97 7.65
N TYR A 202 -2.73 7.55 7.49
CA TYR A 202 -3.32 6.47 8.27
C TYR A 202 -2.55 5.15 8.08
N ILE A 203 -2.39 4.71 6.83
CA ILE A 203 -1.75 3.42 6.53
C ILE A 203 -0.29 3.41 6.98
N THR A 204 0.46 4.46 6.70
CA THR A 204 1.88 4.53 7.07
C THR A 204 2.08 4.62 8.57
N ASN A 205 1.40 5.55 9.25
CA ASN A 205 1.69 5.85 10.65
C ASN A 205 0.95 4.93 11.63
N GLN A 206 -0.31 4.60 11.38
CA GLN A 206 -1.09 3.79 12.33
C GLN A 206 -1.06 2.31 12.01
N VAL A 207 -0.99 1.94 10.73
CA VAL A 207 -1.02 0.53 10.35
C VAL A 207 0.40 -0.03 10.32
N ILE A 208 1.25 0.49 9.43
CA ILE A 208 2.57 -0.08 9.17
C ILE A 208 3.53 0.18 10.33
N GLN A 209 3.64 1.43 10.79
CA GLN A 209 4.63 1.80 11.80
C GLN A 209 4.33 1.18 13.17
N ILE A 210 3.08 1.25 13.66
CA ILE A 210 2.69 0.60 14.92
C ILE A 210 2.91 -0.91 14.84
N ALA A 211 2.53 -1.52 13.70
CA ALA A 211 2.69 -2.95 13.56
C ALA A 211 4.15 -3.41 13.56
N TRP A 212 5.02 -2.62 12.95
CA TRP A 212 6.46 -2.85 12.96
C TRP A 212 7.06 -2.69 14.35
N THR A 213 6.69 -1.65 15.10
CA THR A 213 7.22 -1.45 16.46
C THR A 213 6.87 -2.60 17.38
N GLU A 214 5.63 -3.10 17.34
CA GLU A 214 5.22 -4.27 18.12
C GLU A 214 5.95 -5.55 17.69
N PHE A 215 6.14 -5.73 16.38
CA PHE A 215 6.90 -6.86 15.84
C PHE A 215 8.35 -6.85 16.33
N MET A 216 9.03 -5.70 16.28
CA MET A 216 10.41 -5.56 16.75
C MET A 216 10.53 -5.83 18.25
N HIS A 217 9.57 -5.39 19.06
CA HIS A 217 9.54 -5.73 20.49
C HIS A 217 9.34 -7.23 20.74
N LYS A 218 8.55 -7.92 19.90
CA LYS A 218 8.40 -9.38 19.99
C LYS A 218 9.68 -10.10 19.58
N ILE A 219 10.37 -9.65 18.52
CA ILE A 219 11.66 -10.21 18.12
C ILE A 219 12.71 -10.09 19.24
N GLN A 220 12.80 -8.93 19.89
CA GLN A 220 13.76 -8.70 20.98
C GLN A 220 13.53 -9.62 22.20
N ARG A 221 12.30 -10.09 22.40
CA ARG A 221 11.91 -10.96 23.53
C ARG A 221 11.92 -12.44 23.17
N ALA A 222 12.04 -12.77 21.88
CA ALA A 222 11.95 -14.14 21.40
C ALA A 222 13.13 -14.98 21.90
N LYS A 223 12.83 -16.17 22.42
CA LYS A 223 13.81 -17.16 22.87
C LYS A 223 14.01 -18.28 21.86
N HIS A 224 13.08 -18.42 20.92
CA HIS A 224 13.07 -19.46 19.91
C HIS A 224 12.85 -18.87 18.52
N ILE A 225 13.41 -19.51 17.50
CA ILE A 225 13.21 -19.11 16.11
C ILE A 225 11.74 -19.22 15.68
N ASN A 226 11.02 -20.19 16.24
CA ASN A 226 9.59 -20.38 15.98
C ASN A 226 8.75 -19.21 16.52
N GLU A 227 9.16 -18.58 17.62
CA GLU A 227 8.49 -17.38 18.14
C GLU A 227 8.69 -16.20 17.19
N ILE A 228 9.86 -16.09 16.56
CA ILE A 228 10.14 -15.06 15.54
C ILE A 228 9.26 -15.30 14.31
N ALA A 229 9.18 -16.53 13.81
CA ALA A 229 8.33 -16.88 12.67
C ALA A 229 6.85 -16.61 12.96
N ALA A 230 6.36 -16.99 14.15
CA ALA A 230 5.00 -16.71 14.59
C ALA A 230 4.72 -15.20 14.71
N ALA A 231 5.66 -14.44 15.29
CA ALA A 231 5.55 -12.99 15.39
C ALA A 231 5.54 -12.29 14.02
N HIS A 232 6.31 -12.81 13.05
CA HIS A 232 6.32 -12.31 11.67
C HIS A 232 5.00 -12.59 10.96
N ASN A 233 4.42 -13.77 11.21
CA ASN A 233 3.10 -14.10 10.70
C ASN A 233 2.01 -13.18 11.25
N GLU A 234 2.01 -13.00 12.57
CA GLU A 234 1.06 -12.11 13.25
C GLU A 234 1.23 -10.64 12.81
N TYR A 235 2.47 -10.19 12.58
CA TYR A 235 2.75 -8.86 12.03
C TYR A 235 2.05 -8.64 10.69
N LEU A 236 2.15 -9.61 9.77
CA LEU A 236 1.55 -9.51 8.46
C LEU A 236 0.03 -9.66 8.49
N ASP A 237 -0.51 -10.59 9.27
CA ASP A 237 -1.96 -10.78 9.41
C ASP A 237 -2.62 -9.51 9.93
N ARG A 238 -2.00 -8.89 10.95
CA ARG A 238 -2.48 -7.63 11.52
C ARG A 238 -2.35 -6.47 10.55
N THR A 239 -1.26 -6.41 9.78
CA THR A 239 -1.08 -5.40 8.73
C THR A 239 -2.14 -5.55 7.65
N MET A 240 -2.40 -6.76 7.14
CA MET A 240 -3.48 -7.03 6.19
C MET A 240 -4.86 -6.66 6.73
N LEU A 241 -5.14 -7.04 7.98
CA LEU A 241 -6.38 -6.73 8.69
C LEU A 241 -6.63 -5.22 8.83
N ASN A 242 -5.59 -4.43 9.07
CA ASN A 242 -5.68 -2.99 9.26
C ASN A 242 -5.61 -2.20 7.94
N CYS A 243 -4.97 -2.75 6.91
CA CYS A 243 -5.04 -2.25 5.53
C CYS A 243 -6.36 -2.57 4.82
N LEU A 244 -7.35 -3.16 5.52
CA LEU A 244 -8.66 -3.54 4.99
C LEU A 244 -8.60 -4.61 3.89
N LEU A 245 -7.54 -5.41 3.85
CA LEU A 245 -7.30 -6.44 2.83
C LEU A 245 -7.92 -7.80 3.19
N THR A 246 -8.82 -7.84 4.16
CA THR A 246 -9.51 -9.05 4.58
C THR A 246 -10.92 -9.14 4.00
N PRO A 247 -11.47 -10.35 3.81
CA PRO A 247 -12.78 -10.53 3.16
C PRO A 247 -13.89 -9.79 3.90
N ASN A 248 -13.83 -9.70 5.23
CA ASN A 248 -14.80 -8.95 6.04
C ASN A 248 -14.75 -7.43 5.80
N ALA A 249 -13.60 -6.91 5.35
CA ALA A 249 -13.39 -5.50 5.03
C ALA A 249 -13.56 -5.18 3.54
N ALA A 250 -13.91 -6.17 2.71
CA ALA A 250 -14.18 -6.01 1.29
C ALA A 250 -15.13 -4.84 0.93
N PRO A 251 -16.25 -4.57 1.65
CA PRO A 251 -17.09 -3.43 1.30
C PRO A 251 -16.36 -2.08 1.44
N ILE A 252 -15.50 -1.91 2.44
CA ILE A 252 -14.70 -0.67 2.58
C ILE A 252 -13.65 -0.62 1.47
N LEU A 253 -12.94 -1.73 1.23
CA LEU A 253 -11.91 -1.79 0.21
C LEU A 253 -12.47 -1.48 -1.19
N ASN A 254 -13.67 -1.94 -1.50
CA ASN A 254 -14.37 -1.64 -2.76
C ASN A 254 -14.67 -0.15 -2.90
N GLU A 255 -15.11 0.52 -1.83
CA GLU A 255 -15.33 1.97 -1.86
C GLU A 255 -14.00 2.73 -1.99
N VAL A 256 -12.94 2.31 -1.30
CA VAL A 256 -11.59 2.89 -1.48
C VAL A 256 -11.14 2.75 -2.94
N ASN A 257 -11.24 1.55 -3.53
CA ASN A 257 -10.88 1.31 -4.92
C ASN A 257 -11.74 2.13 -5.89
N ARG A 258 -13.02 2.34 -5.58
CA ARG A 258 -13.91 3.22 -6.36
C ARG A 258 -13.43 4.66 -6.32
N VAL A 259 -13.06 5.18 -5.15
CA VAL A 259 -12.50 6.52 -4.97
C VAL A 259 -11.21 6.67 -5.79
N LEU A 260 -10.29 5.71 -5.67
CA LEU A 260 -9.01 5.70 -6.40
C LEU A 260 -9.22 5.70 -7.93
N THR A 261 -10.10 4.84 -8.44
CA THR A 261 -10.46 4.77 -9.86
C THR A 261 -11.04 6.09 -10.39
N LEU A 262 -11.87 6.77 -9.58
CA LEU A 262 -12.47 8.05 -9.96
C LEU A 262 -11.42 9.17 -10.09
N ILE A 263 -10.39 9.18 -9.24
CA ILE A 263 -9.26 10.12 -9.34
C ILE A 263 -8.48 9.89 -10.65
N ILE A 264 -8.20 8.63 -10.99
CA ILE A 264 -7.53 8.28 -12.25
C ILE A 264 -8.38 8.72 -13.45
N ARG A 265 -9.68 8.44 -13.43
CA ARG A 265 -10.63 8.87 -14.47
C ARG A 265 -10.66 10.39 -14.63
N PHE A 266 -10.66 11.13 -13.51
CA PHE A 266 -10.60 12.58 -13.51
C PHE A 266 -9.35 13.09 -14.23
N ARG A 267 -8.18 12.49 -13.96
CA ARG A 267 -6.95 12.81 -14.69
C ARG A 267 -7.06 12.52 -16.18
N CYS A 268 -7.58 11.35 -16.57
CA CYS A 268 -7.71 10.99 -17.99
C CYS A 268 -8.57 12.00 -18.75
N GLN A 269 -9.71 12.39 -18.18
CA GLN A 269 -10.56 13.45 -18.73
C GLN A 269 -9.81 14.79 -18.81
N LEU A 270 -9.07 15.15 -17.77
CA LEU A 270 -8.35 16.41 -17.74
C LEU A 270 -7.23 16.48 -18.80
N LYS A 271 -6.51 15.37 -19.05
CA LYS A 271 -5.51 15.28 -20.14
C LYS A 271 -6.16 15.49 -21.51
N THR A 272 -7.28 14.82 -21.79
CA THR A 272 -7.99 14.96 -23.08
C THR A 272 -8.50 16.39 -23.32
N PHE A 273 -8.77 17.14 -22.26
CA PHE A 273 -9.32 18.50 -22.33
C PHE A 273 -8.28 19.61 -22.06
N SER A 274 -7.01 19.25 -21.87
CA SER A 274 -5.93 20.20 -21.55
C SER A 274 -5.73 21.28 -22.63
N TRP A 275 -6.06 20.98 -23.89
CA TRP A 275 -6.03 21.96 -24.99
C TRP A 275 -7.19 22.97 -24.92
N ILE A 276 -8.38 22.55 -24.44
CA ILE A 276 -9.58 23.39 -24.32
C ILE A 276 -9.37 24.45 -23.24
N LEU A 277 -8.70 24.10 -22.14
CA LEU A 277 -8.39 25.02 -21.05
C LEU A 277 -7.39 26.13 -21.44
N ASN A 278 -6.65 25.95 -22.54
CA ASN A 278 -5.68 26.92 -23.04
C ASN A 278 -6.24 27.82 -24.15
N ALA A 279 -7.35 27.42 -24.79
CA ALA A 279 -8.06 28.24 -25.77
C ALA A 279 -9.11 29.09 -25.05
N ASN A 280 -9.39 30.30 -25.54
CA ASN A 280 -10.36 31.25 -24.97
C ASN A 280 -11.83 30.78 -25.06
N TYR A 281 -12.11 29.48 -24.99
CA TYR A 281 -13.47 28.95 -25.04
C TYR A 281 -14.13 29.14 -23.67
N THR A 282 -14.97 30.18 -23.62
CA THR A 282 -15.75 30.59 -22.46
C THR A 282 -17.18 30.06 -22.54
N ASP A 283 -17.38 28.79 -22.91
CA ASP A 283 -18.71 28.20 -22.87
C ASP A 283 -18.86 27.27 -21.65
N PRO A 284 -19.60 27.69 -20.60
CA PRO A 284 -19.88 26.86 -19.43
C PRO A 284 -20.81 25.66 -19.72
N SER A 285 -21.26 25.50 -20.97
CA SER A 285 -22.05 24.40 -21.52
C SER A 285 -21.21 23.34 -22.24
N ASP A 286 -19.88 23.39 -22.15
CA ASP A 286 -19.04 22.36 -22.72
C ASP A 286 -19.25 21.01 -22.00
N THR A 287 -19.63 20.00 -22.80
CA THR A 287 -19.86 18.61 -22.38
C THR A 287 -18.67 18.03 -21.60
N SER A 288 -17.46 18.55 -21.86
CA SER A 288 -16.21 18.18 -21.20
C SER A 288 -16.11 18.66 -19.74
N VAL A 289 -16.48 19.92 -19.46
CA VAL A 289 -16.48 20.49 -18.10
C VAL A 289 -17.59 19.85 -17.27
N GLN A 290 -18.73 19.55 -17.90
CA GLN A 290 -19.81 18.77 -17.27
C GLN A 290 -19.35 17.34 -16.96
N ALA A 291 -18.58 16.70 -17.84
CA ALA A 291 -18.02 15.38 -17.59
C ALA A 291 -17.06 15.36 -16.39
N LEU A 292 -16.21 16.38 -16.21
CA LEU A 292 -15.34 16.54 -15.04
C LEU A 292 -16.14 16.80 -13.74
N ARG A 293 -17.21 17.60 -13.83
CA ARG A 293 -18.09 17.86 -12.70
C ARG A 293 -18.81 16.59 -12.25
N THR A 294 -19.38 15.82 -13.19
CA THR A 294 -20.07 14.57 -12.86
C THR A 294 -19.13 13.51 -12.28
N THR A 295 -17.87 13.44 -12.71
CA THR A 295 -16.89 12.53 -12.08
C THR A 295 -16.53 12.98 -10.67
N PHE A 296 -16.41 14.29 -10.43
CA PHE A 296 -16.22 14.82 -9.09
C PHE A 296 -17.42 14.57 -8.16
N GLU A 297 -18.66 14.74 -8.64
CA GLU A 297 -19.87 14.43 -7.87
C GLU A 297 -19.93 12.93 -7.51
N LYS A 298 -19.60 12.05 -8.45
CA LYS A 298 -19.46 10.61 -8.19
C LYS A 298 -18.37 10.29 -7.17
N TYR A 299 -17.25 11.01 -7.21
CA TYR A 299 -16.18 10.92 -6.21
C TYR A 299 -16.69 11.32 -4.83
N HIS A 300 -17.42 12.43 -4.74
CA HIS A 300 -17.96 12.92 -3.47
C HIS A 300 -18.96 11.91 -2.87
N ILE A 301 -19.85 11.35 -3.69
CA ILE A 301 -20.77 10.28 -3.28
C ILE A 301 -19.99 9.04 -2.80
N ALA A 302 -18.84 8.73 -3.41
CA ALA A 302 -17.98 7.62 -2.99
C ALA A 302 -17.31 7.82 -1.63
N VAL A 303 -16.88 9.05 -1.35
CA VAL A 303 -16.33 9.37 -0.03
C VAL A 303 -17.42 9.33 1.03
N LEU A 304 -18.64 9.80 0.72
CA LEU A 304 -19.78 9.74 1.64
C LEU A 304 -20.24 8.29 1.94
N SER A 305 -20.30 7.42 0.92
CA SER A 305 -20.60 6.00 1.14
C SER A 305 -19.52 5.33 1.98
N LEU A 306 -18.24 5.59 1.71
CA LEU A 306 -17.12 5.12 2.52
C LEU A 306 -17.26 5.57 3.97
N PHE A 307 -17.58 6.85 4.21
CA PHE A 307 -17.79 7.39 5.55
C PHE A 307 -18.95 6.69 6.27
N LYS A 308 -20.08 6.49 5.59
CA LYS A 308 -21.25 5.78 6.14
C LYS A 308 -20.97 4.31 6.45
N VAL A 309 -20.13 3.64 5.65
CA VAL A 309 -19.72 2.25 5.92
C VAL A 309 -18.77 2.21 7.11
N LEU A 310 -17.81 3.13 7.19
CA LEU A 310 -16.90 3.25 8.32
C LEU A 310 -17.64 3.54 9.63
N SER A 311 -18.57 4.50 9.64
CA SER A 311 -19.34 4.85 10.85
C SER A 311 -20.14 3.66 11.38
N LYS A 312 -20.85 2.95 10.50
CA LYS A 312 -21.61 1.73 10.86
C LYS A 312 -20.73 0.62 11.42
N LEU A 313 -19.48 0.51 10.98
CA LEU A 313 -18.56 -0.51 11.46
C LEU A 313 -17.97 -0.12 12.81
N VAL A 314 -17.64 1.16 13.00
CA VAL A 314 -17.19 1.71 14.28
C VAL A 314 -18.31 1.58 15.34
N GLU A 315 -19.56 1.87 14.99
CA GLU A 315 -20.74 1.71 15.88
C GLU A 315 -20.96 0.26 16.31
N LYS A 316 -20.60 -0.71 15.46
CA LYS A 316 -20.65 -2.14 15.78
C LYS A 316 -19.47 -2.62 16.63
N GLY A 317 -18.60 -1.71 17.09
CA GLY A 317 -17.44 -2.01 17.93
C GLY A 317 -16.23 -2.55 17.16
N TYR A 318 -16.21 -2.45 15.82
CA TYR A 318 -15.05 -2.90 15.05
C TYR A 318 -13.92 -1.88 15.10
N LYS A 319 -12.87 -2.23 15.87
CA LYS A 319 -11.48 -1.75 15.84
C LYS A 319 -11.22 -0.25 16.11
N THR A 320 -10.36 0.00 17.11
CA THR A 320 -9.78 1.31 17.45
C THR A 320 -8.97 1.96 16.32
N SER A 321 -8.40 1.18 15.40
CA SER A 321 -7.69 1.73 14.25
C SER A 321 -8.64 2.39 13.25
N LEU A 322 -9.86 1.87 13.06
CA LEU A 322 -10.81 2.45 12.09
C LEU A 322 -11.46 3.73 12.62
N SER A 323 -11.60 3.87 13.93
CA SER A 323 -12.08 5.11 14.53
C SER A 323 -11.11 6.27 14.31
N ASP A 324 -9.79 6.05 14.38
CA ASP A 324 -8.81 7.12 14.12
C ASP A 324 -8.82 7.54 12.63
N LEU A 325 -8.97 6.60 11.69
CA LEU A 325 -9.21 6.93 10.28
C LEU A 325 -10.45 7.84 10.11
N LEU A 326 -11.56 7.47 10.75
CA LEU A 326 -12.82 8.22 10.66
C LEU A 326 -12.68 9.64 11.20
N ILE A 327 -12.05 9.78 12.37
CA ILE A 327 -11.78 11.10 12.99
C ILE A 327 -10.91 11.95 12.08
N ARG A 328 -9.85 11.38 11.48
CA ARG A 328 -8.96 12.14 10.58
C ARG A 328 -9.63 12.53 9.27
N LEU A 329 -10.49 11.67 8.73
CA LEU A 329 -11.26 11.98 7.52
C LEU A 329 -12.29 13.08 7.76
N ASN A 330 -12.89 13.13 8.95
CA ASN A 330 -13.96 14.07 9.29
C ASN A 330 -13.58 15.04 10.42
N HIS A 331 -12.31 15.43 10.51
CA HIS A 331 -11.82 16.28 11.60
C HIS A 331 -12.57 17.63 11.68
N ASN A 332 -13.07 18.13 10.54
CA ASN A 332 -13.78 19.40 10.48
C ASN A 332 -15.32 19.25 10.49
N GLY A 333 -15.87 18.04 10.67
CA GLY A 333 -17.31 17.79 10.57
C GLY A 333 -17.89 18.05 9.17
N TYR A 334 -17.03 18.14 8.16
CA TYR A 334 -17.41 18.47 6.77
C TYR A 334 -18.42 17.46 6.20
N TYR A 335 -18.25 16.18 6.53
CA TYR A 335 -19.15 15.13 6.04
C TYR A 335 -20.44 14.99 6.86
N ASP A 336 -20.46 15.49 8.11
CA ASP A 336 -21.67 15.55 8.94
C ASP A 336 -22.61 16.68 8.51
N GLN A 337 -22.04 17.82 8.09
CA GLN A 337 -22.83 18.93 7.56
C GLN A 337 -23.59 18.51 6.29
N ILE A 338 -22.99 17.69 5.44
CA ILE A 338 -23.58 17.28 4.15
C ILE A 338 -24.64 16.19 4.32
N THR A 339 -24.51 15.28 5.30
CA THR A 339 -25.57 14.29 5.59
C THR A 339 -26.85 14.93 6.11
N THR A 340 -26.77 16.11 6.75
CA THR A 340 -27.96 16.89 7.13
C THR A 340 -28.66 17.60 5.96
N PHE A 341 -27.96 17.82 4.84
CA PHE A 341 -28.54 18.40 3.61
C PHE A 341 -29.16 17.35 2.68
N SER A 342 -28.82 16.06 2.83
CA SER A 342 -29.42 15.00 2.01
C SER A 342 -30.72 14.41 2.61
N THR A 343 -31.16 14.91 3.76
CA THR A 343 -32.36 14.45 4.48
C THR A 343 -33.45 15.51 4.58
N ARG A 344 -33.32 16.62 3.85
CA ARG A 344 -34.38 17.63 3.67
C ARG A 344 -34.90 17.68 2.26
#